data_AF-A0A5J4VML2-F1
#
_entry.id   AF-A0A5J4VML2-F1
#
_cell.length_a   1.000
_cell.length_b   1.000
_cell.length_c   1.000
_cell.angle_alpha   90.00
_cell.angle_beta   90.00
_cell.angle_gamma   90.00
#
_symmetry.space_group_name_H-M   'P 1'
#
loop_
_entity.id
_entity.type
_entity.pdbx_description
1 polymer ?
#
loop_
_entity_poly.entity_id
_entity_poly.type
_entity_poly.pdbx_seq_one_letter_code
_entity_poly.pdbx_strand_id
1 'polypeptide(L)' 'MDSNPRKLTFFVNDEEQMNYVSDIPAAVRAFLYAKGDSFKVLKFESLSAPVAVNGAGSRAWKYGTIWKQDK' A
#
# COMPACT_ATOMS: atom_id res chain seq x y z
N MET A 1 10.48 11.28 14.41
CA MET A 1 10.63 10.12 13.51
C MET A 1 9.63 10.35 12.40
N ASP A 2 10.06 10.85 11.25
CA ASP A 2 9.15 11.14 10.15
C ASP A 2 8.69 9.81 9.54
N SER A 3 7.59 9.26 10.08
CA SER A 3 6.85 8.21 9.41
C SER A 3 6.47 8.75 8.04
N ASN A 4 7.04 8.24 6.95
CA ASN A 4 6.58 8.59 5.61
C ASN A 4 5.18 7.95 5.45
N PRO A 5 4.08 8.69 5.68
CA PRO A 5 2.75 8.11 5.81
C PRO A 5 2.14 7.80 4.43
N ARG A 6 2.97 7.84 3.38
CA ARG A 6 2.59 7.77 1.97
C ARG A 6 2.98 6.43 1.36
N LYS A 7 2.78 5.35 2.12
CA LYS A 7 2.94 3.97 1.68
C LYS A 7 1.60 3.25 1.71
N LEU A 8 1.35 2.41 0.72
CA LEU A 8 0.25 1.45 0.70
C LEU A 8 0.85 0.05 0.71
N THR A 9 0.61 -0.68 1.79
CA THR A 9 0.99 -2.09 1.93
C THR A 9 -0.24 -2.96 1.72
N PHE A 10 -0.09 -4.06 1.00
CA PHE A 10 -1.18 -5.01 0.76
C PHE A 10 -1.08 -6.19 1.72
N PHE A 11 -2.23 -6.74 2.08
CA PHE A 11 -2.34 -7.94 2.90
C PHE A 11 -3.33 -8.90 2.24
N VAL A 12 -3.01 -10.19 2.23
CA VAL A 12 -3.93 -11.26 1.80
C VAL A 12 -4.05 -12.22 2.98
N ASN A 13 -5.25 -12.36 3.54
CA ASN A 13 -5.49 -13.16 4.75
C ASN A 13 -4.52 -12.82 5.90
N ASP A 14 -4.38 -11.53 6.20
CA ASP A 14 -3.46 -10.98 7.21
C ASP A 14 -1.95 -11.18 6.94
N GLU A 15 -1.57 -11.78 5.81
CA GLU A 15 -0.17 -11.90 5.40
C GLU A 15 0.26 -10.69 4.56
N GLU A 16 1.29 -9.98 5.01
CA GLU A 16 1.90 -8.85 4.29
C GLU A 16 2.45 -9.31 2.93
N GLN A 17 2.11 -8.58 1.87
CA GLN A 17 2.57 -8.89 0.52
C GLN A 17 3.92 -8.20 0.22
N MET A 18 4.76 -8.87 -0.56
CA MET A 18 6.10 -8.37 -0.92
C MET A 18 6.07 -7.08 -1.75
N ASN A 19 4.99 -6.84 -2.48
CA ASN A 19 4.82 -5.61 -3.25
C ASN A 19 4.11 -4.56 -2.41
N TYR A 20 4.60 -3.33 -2.43
CA TYR A 20 3.94 -2.19 -1.81
C TYR A 20 4.15 -0.93 -2.66
N VAL A 21 3.34 0.10 -2.44
CA VAL A 21 3.42 1.36 -3.19
C VAL A 21 3.99 2.45 -2.29
N SER A 22 4.87 3.29 -2.82
CA SER A 22 5.50 4.41 -2.10
C SER A 22 5.26 5.76 -2.80
N ASP A 23 5.54 6.86 -2.09
CA ASP A 23 5.40 8.24 -2.56
C ASP A 23 3.97 8.62 -3.00
N ILE A 24 2.96 8.05 -2.34
CA ILE A 24 1.55 8.29 -2.64
C ILE A 24 1.14 9.73 -2.27
N PRO A 25 0.45 10.49 -3.13
CA PRO A 25 -0.06 11.81 -2.79
C PRO A 25 -1.05 11.77 -1.61
N ALA A 26 -1.04 12.78 -0.75
CA ALA A 26 -1.91 12.84 0.45
C ALA A 26 -3.42 12.80 0.14
N ALA A 27 -3.81 13.15 -1.08
CA ALA A 27 -5.20 13.10 -1.54
C ALA A 27 -5.69 11.67 -1.87
N VAL A 28 -4.79 10.71 -2.07
CA VAL A 28 -5.16 9.33 -2.42
C VAL A 28 -5.50 8.54 -1.16
N ARG A 29 -6.65 7.87 -1.17
CA ARG A 29 -7.21 7.17 0.01
C ARG A 29 -7.46 5.68 -0.21
N ALA A 30 -7.51 5.21 -1.46
CA ALA A 30 -7.79 3.83 -1.81
C ALA A 30 -7.14 3.44 -3.14
N PHE A 31 -6.95 2.14 -3.34
CA PHE A 31 -6.48 1.53 -4.57
C PHE A 31 -7.48 0.45 -5.01
N LEU A 32 -7.82 0.46 -6.30
CA LEU A 32 -8.71 -0.51 -6.96
C LEU A 32 -7.98 -0.98 -8.21
N TYR A 33 -7.87 -2.30 -8.40
CA TYR A 33 -7.03 -2.86 -9.45
C TYR A 33 -7.83 -3.11 -10.74
N ALA A 34 -9.00 -3.72 -10.60
CA ALA A 34 -9.85 -4.08 -11.72
C ALA A 34 -11.08 -3.19 -11.82
N LYS A 35 -11.61 -3.08 -13.04
CA LYS A 35 -12.88 -2.40 -13.29
C LYS A 35 -14.01 -3.17 -12.60
N GLY A 36 -14.78 -2.47 -11.78
CA GLY A 36 -15.88 -3.05 -11.01
C GLY A 36 -15.49 -3.47 -9.60
N ASP A 37 -14.21 -3.39 -9.24
CA ASP A 37 -13.80 -3.55 -7.85
C ASP A 37 -14.49 -2.50 -6.98
N SER A 38 -14.96 -2.94 -5.82
CA SER A 38 -15.52 -2.07 -4.80
C SER A 38 -15.15 -2.61 -3.44
N PHE A 39 -15.15 -1.73 -2.45
CA PHE A 39 -14.92 -2.10 -1.06
C PHE A 39 -15.92 -1.37 -0.18
N LYS A 40 -16.22 -1.98 0.95
CA LYS A 40 -17.03 -1.37 2.00
C LYS A 40 -16.12 -1.01 3.16
N VAL A 41 -16.11 0.27 3.54
CA VAL A 41 -15.44 0.69 4.78
C VAL A 41 -16.22 0.10 5.96
N LEU A 42 -15.54 -0.72 6.77
CA LEU A 42 -16.14 -1.34 7.96
C LEU A 42 -16.00 -0.44 9.19
N LYS A 43 -14.82 0.17 9.36
CA LYS A 43 -14.49 1.06 10.47
C LYS A 43 -13.32 1.96 10.09
N PHE A 44 -13.19 3.08 10.79
CA PHE A 44 -12.00 3.92 10.77
C PHE A 44 -11.25 3.70 12.09
N GLU A 45 -9.97 3.36 12.01
CA GLU A 45 -9.11 3.17 13.17
C GLU A 45 -7.85 4.02 13.03
N SER A 46 -7.45 4.64 14.14
CA SER A 46 -6.16 5.31 14.22
C SER A 46 -5.15 4.33 14.80
N LEU A 47 -4.10 4.05 14.04
CA LEU A 47 -2.97 3.26 14.51
C LEU A 47 -1.88 4.21 15.05
N SER A 48 -1.28 3.88 16.19
CA SER A 48 -0.17 4.65 16.77
C SER A 48 1.11 4.55 15.97
N ALA A 49 1.27 3.45 15.21
CA ALA A 49 2.37 3.22 14.28
C ALA A 49 1.89 2.32 13.12
N PRO A 50 2.55 2.35 11.95
CA PRO A 50 2.32 1.38 10.89
C PRO A 50 2.61 -0.05 11.37
N VAL A 51 1.74 -1.00 11.01
CA VAL A 51 1.93 -2.44 11.31
C VAL A 51 2.80 -3.13 10.24
N ALA A 52 2.79 -2.60 9.01
CA ALA A 52 3.59 -3.11 7.91
C ALA A 52 5.09 -2.96 8.17
N VAL A 53 5.85 -4.02 7.88
CA VAL A 53 7.31 -4.06 8.07
C VAL A 53 8.05 -3.72 6.78
N ASN A 54 7.51 -4.12 5.62
CA ASN A 54 8.19 -4.11 4.32
C ASN A 54 9.58 -4.75 4.40
N GLY A 55 9.62 -6.04 4.79
CA GLY A 55 10.84 -6.79 5.07
C GLY A 55 11.79 -6.96 3.88
N ALA A 56 12.96 -7.57 4.13
CA ALA A 56 13.97 -7.81 3.10
C ALA A 56 13.40 -8.58 1.89
N GLY A 57 13.70 -8.11 0.68
CA GLY A 57 13.15 -8.65 -0.56
C GLY A 57 11.83 -8.01 -1.01
N SER A 58 11.22 -7.14 -0.20
CA SER A 58 10.04 -6.38 -0.61
C SER A 58 10.37 -5.41 -1.75
N ARG A 59 9.44 -5.26 -2.69
CA ARG A 59 9.54 -4.34 -3.83
C ARG A 59 8.63 -3.14 -3.64
N ALA A 60 9.24 -1.96 -3.63
CA ALA A 60 8.54 -0.68 -3.66
C ALA A 60 8.20 -0.30 -5.10
N TRP A 61 6.94 0.03 -5.34
CA TRP A 61 6.47 0.64 -6.57
C TRP A 61 6.22 2.12 -6.35
N LYS A 62 7.00 2.99 -7.00
CA LYS A 62 6.85 4.43 -6.82
C LYS A 62 5.61 4.93 -7.56
N TYR A 63 4.71 5.62 -6.85
CA TYR A 63 3.53 6.22 -7.45
C TYR A 63 3.92 7.20 -8.58
N GLY A 64 3.11 7.23 -9.64
CA GLY A 64 3.32 8.12 -10.80
C GLY A 64 4.46 7.69 -11.73
N THR A 65 5.03 6.49 -11.52
CA THR A 65 6.02 5.91 -12.43
C THR A 65 5.43 4.74 -13.20
N ILE A 66 6.05 4.37 -14.32
CA ILE A 66 5.66 3.18 -15.07
C ILE A 66 6.18 1.96 -14.32
N TRP A 67 5.26 1.08 -13.92
CA TRP A 67 5.59 -0.19 -13.28
C TRP A 67 5.76 -1.27 -14.34
N LYS A 68 6.94 -1.86 -14.40
CA LYS A 68 7.25 -2.97 -15.30
C LYS A 68 7.46 -4.22 -14.46
N GLN A 69 6.75 -5.30 -14.81
CA GLN A 69 7.15 -6.61 -14.32
C GLN A 69 8.50 -6.96 -14.94
N ASP A 70 9.41 -7.44 -14.10
CA ASP A 70 10.63 -8.05 -14.61
C ASP A 70 10.19 -9.34 -15.30
N LYS A 71 10.61 -9.52 -16.56
CA LYS A 71 10.27 -10.68 -17.38
C LYS A 71 10.98 -11.93 -16.88
#